data_AF-A0A9D0XNV5-F1
#
_entry.id   AF-A0A9D0XNV5-F1
#
_cell.length_a   1.000
_cell.length_b   1.000
_cell.length_c   1.000
_cell.angle_alpha   90.00
_cell.angle_beta   90.00
_cell.angle_gamma   90.00
#
_symmetry.space_group_name_H-M   'P 1'
#
loop_
_entity.id
_entity.type
_entity.pdbx_description
1 polymer ?
#
loop_
_entity_poly.entity_id
_entity_poly.type
_entity_poly.pdbx_seq_one_letter_code
_entity_poly.pdbx_strand_id
1 'polypeptide(L)'
;EMLKKVFTETYRVLVNGGRACINVANLGRKPYIPLSDYISKMMIEIGFNMRGEIIWNKAASASPSTAWGSWMSASNPILRDIHEYILVFSKGDYKRDRKNNEKEIKQNSITRDAFMEWTKSIWTFNAESARKVGHPAPFPIDLPYRLIQLYSFKTDIILDPFMGSGTTAIAALKSDRKYVGFEISQEYIDLTKKRIAPFEIMLKLD
;
A
#
# COMPACT_ATOMS: atom_id res chain seq x y z
N GLU A 1 -8.87 9.94 15.59
CA GLU A 1 -10.21 10.26 15.04
C GLU A 1 -10.24 10.31 13.51
N MET A 2 -9.36 11.08 12.86
CA MET A 2 -9.28 11.19 11.39
C MET A 2 -9.19 9.84 10.65
N LEU A 3 -8.22 8.99 11.00
CA LEU A 3 -8.01 7.69 10.33
C LEU A 3 -9.27 6.80 10.41
N LYS A 4 -9.93 6.77 11.58
CA LYS A 4 -11.17 5.99 11.76
C LYS A 4 -12.25 6.44 10.78
N LYS A 5 -12.46 7.75 10.62
CA LYS A 5 -13.42 8.31 9.65
C LYS A 5 -13.08 7.90 8.21
N VAL A 6 -11.83 8.05 7.79
CA VAL A 6 -11.38 7.69 6.44
C VAL A 6 -11.55 6.19 6.18
N PHE A 7 -11.16 5.35 7.14
CA PHE A 7 -11.29 3.89 7.01
C PHE A 7 -12.75 3.44 7.04
N THR A 8 -13.64 4.10 7.79
CA THR A 8 -15.09 3.85 7.74
C THR A 8 -15.66 4.19 6.36
N GLU A 9 -15.30 5.32 5.77
CA GLU A 9 -15.75 5.67 4.42
C GLU A 9 -15.16 4.74 3.35
N THR A 10 -13.90 4.33 3.53
CA THR A 10 -13.26 3.31 2.68
C THR A 10 -14.02 1.99 2.77
N TYR A 11 -14.40 1.55 3.97
CA TYR A 11 -15.25 0.37 4.16
C TYR A 11 -16.59 0.51 3.45
N ARG A 12 -17.25 1.67 3.57
CA ARG A 12 -18.55 1.92 2.94
C ARG A 12 -18.49 1.72 1.42
N VAL A 13 -17.48 2.28 0.75
CA VAL A 13 -17.35 2.23 -0.72
C VAL A 13 -16.68 0.97 -1.26
N LEU A 14 -15.93 0.23 -0.44
CA LEU A 14 -15.31 -1.02 -0.86
C LEU A 14 -16.39 -2.06 -1.22
N VAL A 15 -16.18 -2.79 -2.32
CA VAL A 15 -17.06 -3.88 -2.72
C VAL A 15 -16.93 -5.08 -1.76
N ASN A 16 -17.98 -5.90 -1.63
CA ASN A 16 -17.86 -7.18 -0.92
C ASN A 16 -16.77 -8.05 -1.61
N GLY A 17 -15.90 -8.67 -0.81
CA GLY A 17 -14.72 -9.38 -1.27
C GLY A 17 -13.58 -8.47 -1.72
N GLY A 18 -13.74 -7.14 -1.71
CA GLY A 18 -12.67 -6.18 -1.95
C GLY A 18 -11.56 -6.28 -0.89
N ARG A 19 -10.38 -5.75 -1.22
CA ARG A 19 -9.23 -5.71 -0.30
C ARG A 19 -8.88 -4.29 0.08
N ALA A 20 -8.44 -4.12 1.32
CA ALA A 20 -7.80 -2.91 1.81
C ALA A 20 -6.41 -3.27 2.32
N CYS A 21 -5.40 -2.53 1.88
CA CYS A 21 -4.01 -2.75 2.27
C CYS A 21 -3.46 -1.46 2.85
N ILE A 22 -2.86 -1.53 4.04
CA ILE A 22 -2.39 -0.34 4.78
C ILE A 22 -0.92 -0.51 5.06
N ASN A 23 -0.10 0.37 4.46
CA ASN A 23 1.32 0.46 4.80
C ASN A 23 1.48 1.23 6.12
N VAL A 24 2.23 0.65 7.06
CA VAL A 24 2.48 1.18 8.39
C VAL A 24 3.97 1.17 8.66
N ALA A 25 4.55 2.37 8.73
CA ALA A 25 5.92 2.56 9.15
C ALA A 25 6.07 2.40 10.67
N ASN A 26 7.20 1.87 11.11
CA ASN A 26 7.55 1.82 12.53
C ASN A 26 8.04 3.21 12.97
N LEU A 27 7.16 3.99 13.60
CA LEU A 27 7.44 5.33 14.10
C LEU A 27 7.22 5.39 15.61
N GLY A 28 8.01 6.22 16.30
CA GLY A 28 7.94 6.37 17.75
C GLY A 28 8.63 5.23 18.49
N ARG A 29 9.79 5.51 19.10
CA ARG A 29 10.65 4.51 19.76
C ARG A 29 10.87 4.77 21.26
N LYS A 30 10.35 5.89 21.80
CA LYS A 30 10.48 6.27 23.22
C LYS A 30 9.19 6.93 23.75
N PRO A 31 8.20 6.14 24.21
CA PRO A 31 8.11 4.67 24.16
C PRO A 31 7.88 4.15 22.72
N TYR A 32 8.09 2.86 22.50
CA TYR A 32 7.71 2.24 21.21
C TYR A 32 6.20 2.22 21.07
N ILE A 33 5.70 2.73 19.94
CA ILE A 33 4.26 2.77 19.65
C ILE A 33 3.97 1.68 18.59
N PRO A 34 3.23 0.60 18.92
CA PRO A 34 2.89 -0.45 17.97
C PRO A 34 1.75 0.03 17.05
N LEU A 35 2.08 0.88 16.08
CA LEU A 35 1.10 1.48 15.16
C LEU A 35 0.32 0.42 14.36
N SER A 36 0.97 -0.68 13.99
CA SER A 36 0.33 -1.83 13.32
C SER A 36 -0.86 -2.35 14.13
N ASP A 37 -0.70 -2.49 15.44
CA ASP A 37 -1.69 -3.07 16.35
C ASP A 37 -2.88 -2.12 16.55
N TYR A 38 -2.59 -0.82 16.65
CA TYR A 38 -3.65 0.19 16.77
C TYR A 38 -4.47 0.27 15.48
N ILE A 39 -3.83 0.21 14.32
CA ILE A 39 -4.51 0.23 13.03
C ILE A 39 -5.30 -1.07 12.82
N SER A 40 -4.74 -2.23 13.15
CA SER A 40 -5.42 -3.51 12.98
C SER A 40 -6.69 -3.59 13.83
N LYS A 41 -6.61 -3.21 15.11
CA LYS A 41 -7.78 -3.10 16.00
C LYS A 41 -8.83 -2.16 15.44
N MET A 42 -8.42 -0.97 14.98
CA MET A 42 -9.33 0.02 14.38
C MET A 42 -10.05 -0.52 13.14
N MET A 43 -9.33 -1.19 12.24
CA MET A 43 -9.90 -1.79 11.03
C MET A 43 -10.90 -2.91 11.37
N ILE A 44 -10.56 -3.77 12.33
CA ILE A 44 -11.44 -4.85 12.80
C ILE A 44 -12.72 -4.28 13.43
N GLU A 45 -12.62 -3.25 14.27
CA GLU A 45 -13.78 -2.55 14.86
C GLU A 45 -14.72 -1.96 13.82
N ILE A 46 -14.18 -1.48 12.68
CA ILE A 46 -14.99 -0.95 11.56
C ILE A 46 -15.76 -2.07 10.83
N GLY A 47 -15.32 -3.33 10.96
CA GLY A 47 -15.95 -4.49 10.33
C GLY A 47 -15.15 -5.12 9.20
N PHE A 48 -13.86 -4.76 9.05
CA PHE A 48 -12.96 -5.45 8.14
C PHE A 48 -12.50 -6.80 8.72
N ASN A 49 -12.36 -7.80 7.84
CA ASN A 49 -11.75 -9.09 8.16
C ASN A 49 -10.25 -9.02 7.90
N MET A 50 -9.43 -9.22 8.93
CA MET A 50 -7.97 -9.29 8.78
C MET A 50 -7.57 -10.55 8.02
N ARG A 51 -6.69 -10.40 7.02
CA ARG A 51 -6.25 -11.49 6.13
C ARG A 51 -4.83 -11.94 6.40
N GLY A 52 -4.04 -11.08 7.02
CA GLY A 52 -2.64 -11.31 7.33
C GLY A 52 -1.83 -10.03 7.17
N GLU A 53 -0.52 -10.19 7.29
CA GLU A 53 0.45 -9.11 7.23
C GLU A 53 1.57 -9.49 6.27
N ILE A 54 2.04 -8.50 5.52
CA ILE A 54 3.26 -8.62 4.72
C ILE A 54 4.31 -7.72 5.36
N ILE A 55 5.50 -8.27 5.57
CA ILE A 55 6.68 -7.55 6.03
C ILE A 55 7.43 -7.06 4.80
N TRP A 56 7.41 -5.76 4.56
CA TRP A 56 8.25 -5.15 3.53
C TRP A 56 9.63 -4.86 4.11
N ASN A 57 10.59 -5.73 3.80
CA ASN A 57 12.00 -5.54 4.09
C ASN A 57 12.62 -4.56 3.09
N LYS A 58 13.09 -3.40 3.57
CA LYS A 58 13.66 -2.32 2.75
C LYS A 58 15.08 -2.62 2.24
N ALA A 59 15.60 -3.84 2.47
CA ALA A 59 16.91 -4.29 2.01
C ALA A 59 18.03 -3.30 2.41
N ALA A 60 18.98 -3.02 1.51
CA ALA A 60 20.11 -2.13 1.75
C ALA A 60 19.71 -0.65 1.95
N SER A 61 18.48 -0.28 1.58
CA SER A 61 17.94 1.07 1.78
C SER A 61 17.26 1.27 3.14
N ALA A 62 17.21 0.22 3.98
CA ALA A 62 16.86 0.38 5.38
C ALA A 62 17.75 1.46 6.00
N SER A 63 17.14 2.38 6.76
CA SER A 63 17.80 3.57 7.29
C SER A 63 19.21 3.23 7.80
N PRO A 64 20.24 4.01 7.44
CA PRO A 64 21.56 3.85 8.03
C PRO A 64 21.55 4.17 9.53
N SER A 65 20.38 4.49 10.13
CA SER A 65 20.19 4.67 11.56
C SER A 65 20.89 3.54 12.30
N THR A 66 22.02 3.93 12.86
CA THR A 66 22.88 3.09 13.66
C THR A 66 22.20 2.81 14.99
N ALA A 67 22.32 1.58 15.48
CA ALA A 67 21.67 1.10 16.71
C ALA A 67 22.30 1.74 17.97
N TRP A 68 22.14 3.04 18.20
CA TRP A 68 22.69 3.68 19.40
C TRP A 68 21.58 4.05 20.37
N GLY A 69 21.24 3.07 21.21
CA GLY A 69 21.15 3.38 22.63
C GLY A 69 22.56 3.26 23.22
N SER A 70 22.78 2.34 24.16
CA SER A 70 24.13 2.10 24.67
C SER A 70 24.91 1.16 23.74
N TRP A 71 26.03 1.62 23.19
CA TRP A 71 26.88 0.83 22.29
C TRP A 71 27.43 -0.41 22.97
N MET A 72 27.32 -1.57 22.31
CA MET A 72 27.87 -2.84 22.80
C MET A 72 27.56 -3.10 24.29
N SER A 73 26.40 -2.63 24.76
CA SER A 73 26.02 -2.66 26.17
C SER A 73 24.56 -3.05 26.31
N ALA A 74 24.31 -4.01 27.21
CA ALA A 74 22.96 -4.44 27.58
C ALA A 74 22.15 -3.37 28.32
N SER A 75 22.76 -2.23 28.69
CA SER A 75 22.07 -1.17 29.42
C SER A 75 20.93 -0.54 28.63
N ASN A 76 21.04 -0.43 27.30
CA ASN A 76 19.98 0.09 26.44
C ASN A 76 20.21 -0.21 24.93
N PRO A 77 20.22 -1.47 24.46
CA PRO A 77 20.26 -1.73 23.03
C PRO A 77 18.94 -1.31 22.35
N ILE A 78 19.00 -0.64 21.18
CA ILE A 78 17.81 -0.20 20.43
C ILE A 78 17.75 -0.94 19.09
N LEU A 79 16.57 -1.48 18.75
CA LEU A 79 16.33 -2.14 17.47
C LEU A 79 16.37 -1.16 16.29
N ARG A 80 16.88 -1.64 15.15
CA ARG A 80 16.87 -0.90 13.88
C ARG A 80 15.65 -1.29 13.06
N ASP A 81 14.84 -0.31 12.69
CA ASP A 81 13.69 -0.52 11.81
C ASP A 81 14.14 -0.68 10.36
N ILE A 82 14.19 -1.92 9.90
CA ILE A 82 14.56 -2.26 8.52
C ILE A 82 13.35 -2.62 7.65
N HIS A 83 12.16 -2.64 8.24
CA HIS A 83 10.93 -3.04 7.56
C HIS A 83 9.75 -2.13 7.87
N GLU A 84 8.68 -2.29 7.10
CA GLU A 84 7.36 -1.73 7.33
C GLU A 84 6.32 -2.85 7.25
N TYR A 85 5.16 -2.64 7.88
CA TYR A 85 4.05 -3.59 7.84
C TYR A 85 3.05 -3.20 6.77
N ILE A 86 2.64 -4.16 5.94
CA ILE A 86 1.47 -4.03 5.08
C ILE A 86 0.36 -4.90 5.66
N LEU A 87 -0.60 -4.26 6.31
CA LEU A 87 -1.75 -4.94 6.87
C LEU A 87 -2.77 -5.19 5.76
N VAL A 88 -3.22 -6.44 5.59
CA VAL A 88 -4.16 -6.82 4.53
C VAL A 88 -5.51 -7.19 5.13
N PHE A 89 -6.57 -6.60 4.60
CA PHE A 89 -7.95 -6.79 5.04
C PHE A 89 -8.89 -7.07 3.88
N SER A 90 -10.07 -7.61 4.18
CA SER A 90 -11.20 -7.72 3.25
C SER A 90 -12.51 -7.28 3.86
N LYS A 91 -13.45 -6.81 3.02
CA LYS A 91 -14.84 -6.53 3.44
C LYS A 91 -15.74 -7.71 3.12
N GLY A 92 -16.55 -8.12 4.10
CA GLY A 92 -17.51 -9.21 3.92
C GLY A 92 -16.79 -10.52 3.61
N ASP A 93 -17.10 -11.10 2.47
CA ASP A 93 -16.65 -12.43 2.07
C ASP A 93 -15.13 -12.49 1.84
N TYR A 94 -14.57 -13.65 2.15
CA TYR A 94 -13.15 -13.92 1.93
C TYR A 94 -12.84 -14.03 0.43
N LYS A 95 -13.81 -14.38 -0.40
CA LYS A 95 -13.68 -14.52 -1.85
C LYS A 95 -14.28 -13.32 -2.56
N ARG A 96 -13.66 -12.87 -3.64
CA ARG A 96 -14.23 -11.86 -4.53
C ARG A 96 -14.81 -12.54 -5.75
N ASP A 97 -16.09 -12.89 -5.67
CA ASP A 97 -16.79 -13.52 -6.78
C ASP A 97 -17.07 -12.54 -7.90
N ARG A 98 -16.92 -13.03 -9.15
CA ARG A 98 -17.29 -12.31 -10.37
C ARG A 98 -18.61 -12.88 -10.85
N LYS A 99 -19.57 -12.01 -11.15
CA LYS A 99 -20.79 -12.42 -11.86
C LYS A 99 -20.42 -12.94 -13.25
N ASN A 100 -21.22 -13.85 -13.80
CA ASN A 100 -20.90 -14.49 -15.08
C ASN A 100 -20.67 -13.47 -16.21
N ASN A 101 -21.48 -12.42 -16.27
CA ASN A 101 -21.35 -11.33 -17.24
C ASN A 101 -20.13 -10.41 -17.02
N GLU A 102 -19.44 -10.51 -15.86
CA GLU A 102 -18.25 -9.71 -15.58
C GLU A 102 -16.95 -10.46 -15.88
N LYS A 103 -16.98 -11.77 -16.11
CA LYS A 103 -15.77 -12.60 -16.23
C LYS A 103 -14.90 -12.23 -17.44
N GLU A 104 -15.53 -11.81 -18.53
CA GLU A 104 -14.82 -11.39 -19.75
C GLU A 104 -14.11 -10.05 -19.57
N ILE A 105 -14.71 -9.13 -18.79
CA ILE A 105 -14.17 -7.78 -18.55
C ILE A 105 -13.15 -7.80 -17.41
N LYS A 106 -13.48 -8.47 -16.30
CA LYS A 106 -12.65 -8.56 -15.09
C LYS A 106 -11.70 -9.76 -15.16
N GLN A 107 -10.57 -9.53 -15.82
CA GLN A 107 -9.53 -10.54 -16.03
C GLN A 107 -8.44 -10.48 -14.95
N ASN A 108 -7.84 -11.63 -14.67
CA ASN A 108 -6.59 -11.69 -13.88
C ASN A 108 -5.42 -11.26 -14.76
N SER A 109 -4.42 -10.62 -14.16
CA SER A 109 -3.20 -10.18 -14.88
C SER A 109 -1.90 -10.65 -14.23
N ILE A 110 -1.96 -11.26 -13.04
CA ILE A 110 -0.79 -11.76 -12.34
C ILE A 110 -0.28 -13.03 -13.02
N THR A 111 1.04 -13.15 -13.16
CA THR A 111 1.70 -14.34 -13.70
C THR A 111 1.85 -15.41 -12.62
N ARG A 112 2.08 -16.67 -13.02
CA ARG A 112 2.29 -17.78 -12.08
C ARG A 112 3.44 -17.52 -11.12
N ASP A 113 4.59 -17.11 -11.64
CA ASP A 113 5.80 -16.90 -10.84
C ASP A 113 5.62 -15.72 -9.88
N ALA A 114 5.02 -14.63 -10.35
CA ALA A 114 4.69 -13.49 -9.52
C ALA A 114 3.69 -13.87 -8.41
N PHE A 115 2.69 -14.71 -8.72
CA PHE A 115 1.75 -15.20 -7.72
C PHE A 115 2.45 -16.01 -6.63
N MET A 116 3.31 -16.96 -7.01
CA MET A 116 4.05 -17.80 -6.05
C MET A 116 5.01 -16.97 -5.18
N GLU A 117 5.63 -15.94 -5.76
CA GLU A 117 6.55 -15.08 -5.02
C GLU A 117 5.82 -14.09 -4.12
N TRP A 118 4.82 -13.38 -4.64
CA TRP A 118 4.18 -12.27 -3.93
C TRP A 118 3.13 -12.74 -2.91
N THR A 119 2.76 -14.02 -2.91
CA THR A 119 1.94 -14.60 -1.82
C THR A 119 2.75 -14.96 -0.58
N LYS A 120 4.09 -14.85 -0.61
CA LYS A 120 4.93 -14.94 0.59
C LYS A 120 4.74 -13.71 1.48
N SER A 121 4.87 -13.89 2.79
CA SER A 121 4.68 -12.84 3.79
C SER A 121 5.86 -11.88 3.95
N ILE A 122 6.99 -12.10 3.28
CA ILE A 122 8.16 -11.21 3.34
C ILE A 122 8.51 -10.76 1.93
N TRP A 123 8.48 -9.45 1.69
CA TRP A 123 8.88 -8.87 0.41
C TRP A 123 10.13 -8.04 0.59
N THR A 124 11.14 -8.28 -0.25
CA THR A 124 12.43 -7.58 -0.18
C THR A 124 12.64 -6.74 -1.43
N PHE A 125 12.65 -5.42 -1.26
CA PHE A 125 13.04 -4.44 -2.29
C PHE A 125 13.31 -3.08 -1.66
N ASN A 126 14.12 -2.25 -2.32
CA ASN A 126 14.53 -0.96 -1.80
C ASN A 126 13.38 0.06 -1.77
N ALA A 127 13.45 1.01 -0.84
CA ALA A 127 12.60 2.19 -0.81
C ALA A 127 12.97 3.18 -1.93
N GLU A 128 12.02 4.04 -2.31
CA GLU A 128 12.29 5.13 -3.24
C GLU A 128 12.98 6.31 -2.53
N SER A 129 13.82 7.03 -3.28
CA SER A 129 14.46 8.23 -2.76
C SER A 129 13.47 9.38 -2.64
N ALA A 130 13.22 9.85 -1.42
CA ALA A 130 12.39 11.03 -1.11
C ALA A 130 12.78 12.26 -1.95
N ARG A 131 14.09 12.48 -2.13
CA ARG A 131 14.65 13.59 -2.93
C ARG A 131 14.34 13.45 -4.43
N LYS A 132 14.38 12.22 -4.96
CA LYS A 132 14.09 11.95 -6.38
C LYS A 132 12.61 12.13 -6.69
N VAL A 133 11.76 11.79 -5.73
CA VAL A 133 10.30 11.87 -5.88
C VAL A 133 9.75 13.26 -5.55
N GLY A 134 10.45 14.05 -4.70
CA GLY A 134 9.94 15.33 -4.21
C GLY A 134 8.85 15.16 -3.15
N HIS A 135 8.88 14.05 -2.41
CA HIS A 135 7.92 13.75 -1.34
C HIS A 135 8.69 13.15 -0.14
N PRO A 136 8.36 13.51 1.10
CA PRO A 136 9.14 13.12 2.28
C PRO A 136 9.08 11.61 2.58
N ALA A 137 8.00 10.93 2.18
CA ALA A 137 7.80 9.50 2.48
C ALA A 137 7.16 8.73 1.31
N PRO A 138 7.82 8.54 0.16
CA PRO A 138 7.28 7.77 -0.94
C PRO A 138 7.59 6.28 -0.76
N PHE A 139 6.57 5.44 -0.80
CA PHE A 139 6.79 4.01 -1.06
C PHE A 139 7.12 3.78 -2.54
N PRO A 140 7.87 2.71 -2.88
CA PRO A 140 8.18 2.34 -4.25
C PRO A 140 6.94 1.87 -5.00
N ILE A 141 6.92 2.08 -6.32
CA ILE A 141 5.82 1.67 -7.21
C ILE A 141 5.57 0.16 -7.12
N ASP A 142 6.62 -0.64 -6.89
CA ASP A 142 6.51 -2.09 -6.77
C ASP A 142 5.56 -2.52 -5.65
N LEU A 143 5.47 -1.76 -4.55
CA LEU A 143 4.61 -2.09 -3.42
C LEU A 143 3.11 -2.11 -3.81
N PRO A 144 2.49 -0.99 -4.23
CA PRO A 144 1.11 -0.99 -4.69
C PRO A 144 0.93 -1.83 -5.96
N TYR A 145 1.94 -1.92 -6.85
CA TYR A 145 1.83 -2.73 -8.05
C TYR A 145 1.57 -4.21 -7.72
N ARG A 146 2.37 -4.80 -6.81
CA ARG A 146 2.16 -6.19 -6.35
C ARG A 146 0.80 -6.38 -5.70
N LEU A 147 0.37 -5.46 -4.83
CA LEU A 147 -0.92 -5.51 -4.16
C LEU A 147 -2.09 -5.45 -5.17
N ILE A 148 -2.02 -4.54 -6.14
CA ILE A 148 -3.03 -4.40 -7.21
C ILE A 148 -3.12 -5.68 -8.04
N GLN A 149 -1.98 -6.27 -8.40
CA GLN A 149 -1.94 -7.52 -9.17
C GLN A 149 -2.53 -8.71 -8.39
N LEU A 150 -2.29 -8.79 -7.09
CA LEU A 150 -2.83 -9.85 -6.22
C LEU A 150 -4.33 -9.72 -5.93
N TYR A 151 -4.82 -8.48 -5.78
CA TYR A 151 -6.09 -8.21 -5.10
C TYR A 151 -7.15 -7.51 -5.96
N SER A 152 -6.85 -7.22 -7.23
CA SER A 152 -7.80 -6.63 -8.16
C SER A 152 -7.77 -7.33 -9.52
N PHE A 153 -8.87 -7.21 -10.25
CA PHE A 153 -8.94 -7.58 -11.66
C PHE A 153 -8.57 -6.37 -12.53
N LYS A 154 -8.22 -6.60 -13.80
CA LYS A 154 -8.10 -5.51 -14.78
C LYS A 154 -9.40 -4.69 -14.80
N THR A 155 -9.28 -3.40 -15.11
CA THR A 155 -10.37 -2.39 -15.15
C THR A 155 -11.01 -2.03 -13.80
N ASP A 156 -10.65 -2.72 -12.71
CA ASP A 156 -11.08 -2.31 -11.37
C ASP A 156 -10.58 -0.91 -11.02
N ILE A 157 -11.25 -0.30 -10.04
CA ILE A 157 -10.88 1.00 -9.49
C ILE A 157 -10.09 0.78 -8.21
N ILE A 158 -8.90 1.38 -8.14
CA ILE A 158 -8.06 1.43 -6.95
C ILE A 158 -8.30 2.75 -6.23
N LEU A 159 -8.75 2.70 -4.99
CA LEU A 159 -8.92 3.88 -4.14
C LEU A 159 -7.68 4.08 -3.27
N ASP A 160 -7.12 5.29 -3.30
CA ASP A 160 -6.11 5.73 -2.34
C ASP A 160 -6.57 7.03 -1.65
N PRO A 161 -7.01 6.97 -0.38
CA PRO A 161 -7.47 8.14 0.35
C PRO A 161 -6.32 9.05 0.83
N PHE A 162 -5.05 8.65 0.64
CA PHE A 162 -3.86 9.39 1.01
C PHE A 162 -2.87 9.39 -0.18
N MET A 163 -3.31 9.92 -1.32
CA MET A 163 -2.64 9.78 -2.62
C MET A 163 -1.19 10.31 -2.62
N GLY A 164 -0.89 11.34 -1.83
CA GLY A 164 0.45 11.91 -1.72
C GLY A 164 1.02 12.27 -3.08
N SER A 165 2.16 11.66 -3.42
CA SER A 165 2.86 11.90 -4.69
C SER A 165 2.35 11.09 -5.89
N GLY A 166 1.28 10.31 -5.75
CA GLY A 166 0.64 9.62 -6.88
C GLY A 166 1.17 8.22 -7.20
N THR A 167 1.99 7.62 -6.33
CA THR A 167 2.59 6.30 -6.58
C THR A 167 1.53 5.21 -6.83
N THR A 168 0.44 5.20 -6.06
CA THR A 168 -0.67 4.25 -6.25
C THR A 168 -1.37 4.43 -7.59
N ALA A 169 -1.61 5.69 -8.01
CA ALA A 169 -2.20 5.99 -9.32
C ALA A 169 -1.33 5.47 -10.46
N ILE A 170 -0.01 5.71 -10.41
CA ILE A 170 0.93 5.20 -11.42
C ILE A 170 0.89 3.66 -11.46
N ALA A 171 0.88 3.00 -10.31
CA ALA A 171 0.82 1.53 -10.24
C ALA A 171 -0.50 0.96 -10.80
N ALA A 172 -1.61 1.65 -10.56
CA ALA A 172 -2.91 1.30 -11.12
C ALA A 172 -2.92 1.43 -12.65
N LEU A 173 -2.46 2.57 -13.18
CA LEU A 173 -2.37 2.82 -14.63
C LEU A 173 -1.47 1.79 -15.32
N LYS A 174 -0.28 1.52 -14.76
CA LYS A 174 0.64 0.48 -15.26
C LYS A 174 0.06 -0.93 -15.25
N SER A 175 -0.99 -1.15 -14.45
CA SER A 175 -1.65 -2.44 -14.32
C SER A 175 -2.97 -2.50 -15.10
N ASP A 176 -3.31 -1.56 -15.98
CA ASP A 176 -4.63 -1.51 -16.64
C ASP A 176 -5.81 -1.43 -15.63
N ARG A 177 -5.61 -0.73 -14.50
CA ARG A 177 -6.65 -0.39 -13.52
C ARG A 177 -6.93 1.11 -13.57
N LYS A 178 -8.14 1.48 -13.16
CA LYS A 178 -8.50 2.87 -12.89
C LYS A 178 -8.11 3.22 -11.46
N TYR A 179 -8.05 4.51 -11.14
CA TYR A 179 -7.80 4.94 -9.78
C TYR A 179 -8.72 6.10 -9.40
N VAL A 180 -8.94 6.24 -8.09
CA VAL A 180 -9.51 7.42 -7.44
C VAL A 180 -8.62 7.73 -6.26
N GLY A 181 -8.31 8.99 -6.02
CA GLY A 181 -7.67 9.33 -4.76
C GLY A 181 -7.82 10.76 -4.33
N PHE A 182 -7.45 10.94 -3.07
CA PHE A 182 -7.64 12.18 -2.33
C PHE A 182 -6.30 12.64 -1.80
N GLU A 183 -6.04 13.93 -1.94
CA GLU A 183 -4.88 14.63 -1.40
C GLU A 183 -5.33 16.03 -1.04
N ILE A 184 -4.88 16.52 0.12
CA ILE A 184 -5.28 17.83 0.65
C ILE A 184 -4.24 18.91 0.30
N SER A 185 -2.99 18.52 0.05
CA SER A 185 -1.91 19.41 -0.34
C SER A 185 -1.96 19.70 -1.84
N GLN A 186 -2.17 20.97 -2.19
CA GLN A 186 -2.17 21.41 -3.59
C GLN A 186 -0.84 21.10 -4.30
N GLU A 187 0.28 21.24 -3.59
CA GLU A 187 1.61 20.91 -4.12
C GLU A 187 1.71 19.43 -4.53
N TYR A 188 1.19 18.52 -3.70
CA TYR A 188 1.20 17.09 -4.00
C TYR A 188 0.19 16.70 -5.08
N ILE A 189 -0.93 17.42 -5.19
CA ILE A 189 -1.86 17.28 -6.33
C ILE A 189 -1.14 17.62 -7.64
N ASP A 190 -0.43 18.74 -7.69
CA ASP A 190 0.27 19.19 -8.90
C ASP A 190 1.43 18.26 -9.27
N LEU A 191 2.18 17.80 -8.27
CA LEU A 191 3.22 16.77 -8.44
C LEU A 191 2.62 15.47 -8.98
N THR A 192 1.51 15.00 -8.41
CA THR A 192 0.80 13.79 -8.85
C THR A 192 0.40 13.93 -10.32
N LYS A 193 -0.29 15.02 -10.70
CA LYS A 193 -0.70 15.29 -12.09
C LYS A 193 0.48 15.23 -13.07
N LYS A 194 1.60 15.85 -12.71
CA LYS A 194 2.81 15.80 -13.53
C LYS A 194 3.37 14.38 -13.70
N ARG A 195 3.34 13.57 -12.64
CA ARG A 195 3.88 12.21 -12.64
C ARG A 195 2.99 11.20 -13.35
N ILE A 196 1.68 11.37 -13.33
CA ILE A 196 0.71 10.47 -13.99
C ILE A 196 0.55 10.78 -15.49
N ALA A 197 0.77 12.02 -15.92
CA ALA A 197 0.52 12.46 -17.31
C ALA A 197 1.17 11.54 -18.39
N PRO A 198 2.42 11.03 -18.23
CA PRO A 198 3.00 10.10 -19.19
C PRO A 198 2.26 8.76 -19.31
N PHE A 199 1.54 8.37 -18.26
CA PHE A 199 0.79 7.11 -18.18
C PHE A 199 -0.67 7.28 -18.64
N GLU A 200 -1.23 8.49 -18.58
CA GLU A 200 -2.59 8.78 -19.08
C GLU A 200 -2.63 8.92 -20.62
N ILE A 201 -1.51 9.29 -21.25
CA ILE A 201 -1.43 9.57 -22.70
C ILE A 201 -1.29 8.30 -23.56
N MET A 202 -1.04 7.12 -22.97
CA MET A 202 -0.94 5.85 -23.70
C MET A 202 -2.30 5.19 -24.01
N LEU A 203 -3.32 6.01 -24.28
CA LEU A 203 -4.67 5.62 -24.75
C LEU A 203 -5.07 6.37 -26.04
N LYS A 204 -4.12 6.91 -26.80
CA LYS A 204 -4.38 7.25 -28.21
C LYS A 204 -4.43 5.96 -29.01
N LEU A 205 -5.63 5.42 -29.16
CA LEU A 205 -5.98 4.59 -30.30
C LEU A 205 -6.05 5.51 -31.53
N ASP A 206 -5.29 5.17 -32.57
CA ASP A 206 -5.59 5.58 -33.94
C ASP A 206 -6.91 4.94 -34.40
#